data_AF-A0AAU5S9Y8-F1
#
_entry.id   AF-A0AAU5S9Y8-F1
#
_cell.length_a   1.000
_cell.length_b   1.000
_cell.length_c   1.000
_cell.angle_alpha   90.00
_cell.angle_beta   90.00
_cell.angle_gamma   90.00
#
_symmetry.space_group_name_H-M   'P 1'
#
loop_
_entity.id
_entity.type
_entity.pdbx_description
1 polymer ?
#
loop_
_entity_poly.entity_id
_entity_poly.type
_entity_poly.pdbx_seq_one_letter_code
_entity_poly.pdbx_strand_id
1 'polypeptide(L)'
;MSDIQLSENELWIASFYRSSEMSGAMFFGRVARTIRGPLQKDVTHHFADESAHASYWTDCIDSLDQRAIPMRDAYQDRYMDAVGVPASLMEVMAITLVFEKRTIGHYNQHLREENTPAPVRATIEKIMLDERWHVRYVREALQSMEERYGKQEIEDTLARYTAADVEIYGKAMAEFEERFANQ
;
A
#
# COMPACT_ATOMS: atom_id res chain seq x y z
N MET A 1 15.61 -23.51 17.44
CA MET A 1 14.89 -22.50 16.64
C MET A 1 15.43 -22.65 15.24
N SER A 2 14.58 -22.76 14.22
CA SER A 2 15.09 -22.83 12.85
C SER A 2 15.76 -21.49 12.53
N ASP A 3 17.02 -21.53 12.10
CA ASP A 3 17.76 -20.39 11.57
C ASP A 3 17.15 -19.98 10.22
N ILE A 4 15.89 -19.52 10.23
CA ILE A 4 15.28 -18.89 9.05
C ILE A 4 15.95 -17.54 8.92
N GLN A 5 16.62 -17.34 7.79
CA GLN A 5 17.23 -16.08 7.42
C GLN A 5 16.72 -15.72 6.04
N LEU A 6 16.20 -14.50 5.90
CA LEU A 6 15.78 -14.00 4.60
C LEU A 6 17.00 -13.83 3.72
N SER A 7 16.88 -14.24 2.46
CA SER A 7 17.79 -13.86 1.39
C SER A 7 17.87 -12.34 1.27
N GLU A 8 18.87 -11.82 0.56
CA GLU A 8 18.97 -10.38 0.31
C GLU A 8 17.71 -9.84 -0.38
N ASN A 9 17.14 -10.62 -1.32
CA ASN A 9 15.94 -10.24 -2.05
C ASN A 9 14.71 -10.26 -1.14
N GLU A 10 14.53 -11.30 -0.33
CA GLU A 10 13.42 -11.39 0.62
C GLU A 10 13.47 -10.27 1.66
N LEU A 11 14.67 -9.97 2.20
CA LEU A 11 14.85 -8.86 3.14
C LEU A 11 14.56 -7.51 2.48
N TRP A 12 14.97 -7.32 1.23
CA TRP A 12 14.66 -6.12 0.47
C TRP A 12 13.15 -5.98 0.26
N ILE A 13 12.45 -7.06 -0.11
CA ILE A 13 10.99 -7.07 -0.32
C ILE A 13 10.25 -6.74 0.98
N ALA A 14 10.63 -7.37 2.10
CA ALA A 14 10.05 -7.05 3.41
C ALA A 14 10.29 -5.58 3.81
N SER A 15 11.49 -5.06 3.51
CA SER A 15 11.82 -3.65 3.74
C SER A 15 11.02 -2.70 2.85
N PHE A 16 10.75 -3.10 1.61
CA PHE A 16 9.92 -2.37 0.67
C PHE A 16 8.46 -2.30 1.14
N TYR A 17 7.87 -3.41 1.56
CA TYR A 17 6.51 -3.39 2.13
C TYR A 17 6.44 -2.51 3.37
N ARG A 18 7.38 -2.70 4.32
CA ARG A 18 7.50 -1.84 5.50
C ARG A 18 7.50 -0.35 5.14
N SER A 19 8.32 0.04 4.17
CA SER A 19 8.43 1.43 3.72
C SER A 19 7.14 1.94 3.05
N SER A 20 6.43 1.06 2.34
CA SER A 20 5.17 1.36 1.68
C SER A 20 4.07 1.65 2.71
N GLU A 21 3.90 0.79 3.73
CA GLU A 21 2.90 1.00 4.80
C GLU A 21 3.19 2.28 5.60
N MET A 22 4.48 2.55 5.91
CA MET A 22 4.87 3.80 6.57
C MET A 22 4.47 5.04 5.74
N SER A 23 4.61 4.94 4.42
CA SER A 23 4.26 6.03 3.50
C SER A 23 2.75 6.22 3.41
N GLY A 24 1.98 5.12 3.38
CA GLY A 24 0.52 5.09 3.47
C GLY A 24 0.02 5.75 4.76
N ALA A 25 0.59 5.35 5.90
CA ALA A 25 0.29 5.95 7.21
C ALA A 25 0.53 7.47 7.20
N MET A 26 1.70 7.93 6.74
CA MET A 26 1.99 9.36 6.66
C MET A 26 1.01 10.12 5.75
N PHE A 27 0.61 9.51 4.63
CA PHE A 27 -0.38 10.06 3.72
C PHE A 27 -1.74 10.22 4.40
N PHE A 28 -2.30 9.15 4.99
CA PHE A 28 -3.61 9.22 5.64
C PHE A 28 -3.60 10.11 6.88
N GLY A 29 -2.50 10.16 7.63
CA GLY A 29 -2.33 11.11 8.74
C GLY A 29 -2.46 12.57 8.27
N ARG A 30 -1.91 12.92 7.09
CA ARG A 30 -2.08 14.25 6.49
C ARG A 30 -3.52 14.50 6.02
N VAL A 31 -4.16 13.51 5.39
CA VAL A 31 -5.55 13.61 4.93
C VAL A 31 -6.50 13.78 6.12
N ALA A 32 -6.39 12.94 7.15
CA ALA A 32 -7.22 12.95 8.35
C ALA A 32 -7.21 14.31 9.08
N ARG A 33 -6.06 15.00 9.07
CA ARG A 33 -5.94 16.35 9.65
C ARG A 33 -6.69 17.42 8.86
N THR A 34 -6.87 17.21 7.56
CA THR A 34 -7.42 18.21 6.63
C THR A 34 -8.92 18.05 6.44
N ILE A 35 -9.41 16.82 6.35
CA ILE A 35 -10.83 16.54 6.10
C ILE A 35 -11.68 16.75 7.37
N ARG A 36 -12.99 16.95 7.17
CA ARG A 36 -14.00 17.06 8.23
C ARG A 36 -15.22 16.24 7.86
N GLY A 37 -15.99 15.84 8.86
CA GLY A 37 -17.23 15.08 8.67
C GLY A 37 -17.02 13.57 8.83
N PRO A 38 -18.03 12.76 8.44
CA PRO A 38 -18.08 11.32 8.76
C PRO A 38 -16.84 10.54 8.32
N LEU A 39 -16.32 10.84 7.13
CA LEU A 39 -15.16 10.16 6.54
C LEU A 39 -13.86 10.34 7.34
N GLN A 40 -13.78 11.37 8.20
CA GLN A 40 -12.60 11.60 9.03
C GLN A 40 -12.31 10.42 9.96
N LYS A 41 -13.34 9.76 10.48
CA LYS A 41 -13.18 8.58 11.33
C LYS A 41 -12.55 7.43 10.54
N ASP A 42 -13.05 7.15 9.34
CA ASP A 42 -12.56 6.03 8.52
C ASP A 42 -11.13 6.28 8.04
N VAL A 43 -10.80 7.50 7.61
CA VAL A 43 -9.42 7.84 7.23
C VAL A 43 -8.47 7.78 8.43
N THR A 44 -8.94 8.14 9.64
CA THR A 44 -8.12 8.01 10.85
C THR A 44 -7.91 6.54 11.25
N HIS A 45 -8.92 5.70 11.05
CA HIS A 45 -8.79 4.26 11.25
C HIS A 45 -7.79 3.65 10.27
N HIS A 46 -7.92 3.96 8.98
CA HIS A 46 -6.96 3.53 7.95
C HIS A 46 -5.53 3.99 8.28
N PHE A 47 -5.34 5.24 8.70
CA PHE A 47 -4.02 5.71 9.19
C PHE A 47 -3.46 4.83 10.33
N ALA A 48 -4.31 4.42 11.27
CA ALA A 48 -3.89 3.58 12.38
C ALA A 48 -3.49 2.17 11.91
N ASP A 49 -4.27 1.59 10.99
CA ASP A 49 -4.01 0.28 10.40
C ASP A 49 -2.67 0.27 9.64
N GLU A 50 -2.43 1.23 8.74
CA GLU A 50 -1.16 1.38 8.02
C GLU A 50 0.05 1.52 8.96
N SER A 51 -0.12 2.27 10.05
CA SER A 51 0.93 2.43 11.06
C SER A 51 1.22 1.09 11.76
N ALA A 52 0.19 0.29 12.03
CA ALA A 52 0.32 -1.04 12.61
C ALA A 52 0.95 -2.02 11.61
N HIS A 53 0.59 -1.96 10.33
CA HIS A 53 1.17 -2.81 9.27
C HIS A 53 2.67 -2.58 9.12
N ALA A 54 3.11 -1.31 9.13
CA ALA A 54 4.53 -0.96 9.17
C ALA A 54 5.24 -1.55 10.40
N SER A 55 4.57 -1.56 11.56
CA SER A 55 5.10 -2.20 12.77
C SER A 55 5.20 -3.71 12.60
N TYR A 56 4.20 -4.38 12.02
CA TYR A 56 4.22 -5.82 11.80
C TYR A 56 5.38 -6.25 10.90
N TRP A 57 5.67 -5.49 9.85
CA TRP A 57 6.86 -5.74 9.04
C TRP A 57 8.17 -5.50 9.78
N THR A 58 8.20 -4.50 10.67
CA THR A 58 9.37 -4.26 11.53
C THR A 58 9.59 -5.44 12.47
N ASP A 59 8.55 -5.89 13.17
CA ASP A 59 8.59 -7.04 14.07
C ASP A 59 8.99 -8.32 13.32
N CYS A 60 8.49 -8.50 12.09
CA CYS A 60 8.85 -9.63 11.24
C CYS A 60 10.35 -9.68 10.95
N ILE A 61 10.94 -8.56 10.53
CA ILE A 61 12.37 -8.46 10.21
C ILE A 61 13.22 -8.63 11.49
N ASP A 62 12.82 -7.98 12.58
CA ASP A 62 13.53 -8.05 13.86
C ASP A 62 13.48 -9.47 14.46
N SER A 63 12.37 -10.21 14.29
CA SER A 63 12.25 -11.59 14.76
C SER A 63 13.19 -12.58 14.08
N LEU A 64 13.79 -12.17 12.96
CA LEU A 64 14.78 -12.92 12.18
C LEU A 64 16.22 -12.43 12.45
N ASP A 65 16.41 -11.58 13.46
CA ASP A 65 17.69 -10.93 13.79
C ASP A 65 18.31 -10.16 12.60
N GLN A 66 17.48 -9.73 11.64
CA GLN A 66 17.88 -8.93 10.49
C GLN A 66 17.51 -7.46 10.70
N ARG A 67 18.04 -6.58 9.85
CA ARG A 67 17.73 -5.14 9.88
C ARG A 67 17.13 -4.73 8.56
N ALA A 68 16.07 -3.93 8.63
CA ALA A 68 15.43 -3.39 7.44
C ALA A 68 16.44 -2.58 6.60
N ILE A 69 16.40 -2.79 5.29
CA ILE A 69 17.22 -2.05 4.34
C ILE A 69 16.58 -0.66 4.16
N PRO A 70 17.34 0.44 4.30
CA PRO A 70 16.82 1.77 4.00
C PRO A 70 16.40 1.87 2.54
N MET A 71 15.09 2.03 2.31
CA MET A 71 14.56 2.32 0.97
C MET A 71 14.86 3.78 0.66
N ARG A 72 15.60 4.05 -0.42
CA ARG A 72 15.83 5.44 -0.85
C ARG A 72 14.57 6.00 -1.49
N ASP A 73 14.33 7.29 -1.22
CA ASP A 73 13.25 8.10 -1.79
C ASP A 73 13.12 7.89 -3.30
N ALA A 74 11.99 7.32 -3.70
CA ALA A 74 11.65 7.15 -5.09
C ALA A 74 10.18 6.78 -5.28
N TYR A 75 9.56 5.95 -4.44
CA TYR A 75 8.22 5.48 -4.80
C TYR A 75 7.15 6.57 -4.64
N GLN A 76 7.00 7.14 -3.43
CA GLN A 76 6.01 8.20 -3.20
C GLN A 76 6.34 9.47 -3.98
N ASP A 77 7.62 9.88 -4.02
CA ASP A 77 8.04 11.08 -4.75
C ASP A 77 7.85 10.93 -6.26
N ARG A 78 8.25 9.80 -6.87
CA ARG A 78 8.02 9.58 -8.32
C ARG A 78 6.53 9.48 -8.64
N TYR A 79 5.74 8.95 -7.70
CA TYR A 79 4.30 8.84 -7.90
C TYR A 79 3.62 10.22 -7.80
N MET A 80 3.98 11.05 -6.83
CA MET A 80 3.52 12.44 -6.73
C MET A 80 3.97 13.28 -7.93
N ASP A 81 5.19 13.05 -8.44
CA ASP A 81 5.71 13.71 -9.64
C ASP A 81 4.94 13.32 -10.91
N ALA A 82 4.52 12.07 -11.03
CA ALA A 82 3.88 11.55 -12.24
C ALA A 82 2.34 11.67 -12.22
N VAL A 83 1.71 11.57 -11.05
CA VAL A 83 0.24 11.66 -10.91
C VAL A 83 -0.21 13.06 -10.50
N GLY A 84 0.69 13.88 -9.97
CA GLY A 84 0.39 15.17 -9.39
C GLY A 84 -0.23 15.06 -7.99
N VAL A 85 -0.36 16.21 -7.32
CA VAL A 85 -1.04 16.29 -6.02
C VAL A 85 -2.56 16.15 -6.24
N PRO A 86 -3.26 15.23 -5.56
CA PRO A 86 -4.72 15.13 -5.66
C PRO A 86 -5.40 16.48 -5.36
N ALA A 87 -6.22 16.95 -6.30
CA ALA A 87 -6.88 18.25 -6.23
C ALA A 87 -8.16 18.24 -5.39
N SER A 88 -8.67 17.05 -5.04
CA SER A 88 -9.90 16.89 -4.27
C SER A 88 -9.88 15.64 -3.39
N LEU A 89 -10.82 15.58 -2.43
CA LEU A 89 -11.03 14.38 -1.63
C LEU A 89 -11.48 13.18 -2.48
N MET A 90 -12.23 13.41 -3.56
CA MET A 90 -12.61 12.34 -4.49
C MET A 90 -11.36 11.73 -5.13
N GLU A 91 -10.43 12.56 -5.59
CA GLU A 91 -9.15 12.09 -6.15
C GLU A 91 -8.30 11.35 -5.11
N VAL A 92 -8.26 11.84 -3.86
CA VAL A 92 -7.61 11.13 -2.73
C VAL A 92 -8.21 9.74 -2.51
N MET A 93 -9.53 9.59 -2.59
CA MET A 93 -10.16 8.29 -2.44
C MET A 93 -9.94 7.39 -3.66
N ALA A 94 -9.94 7.96 -4.87
CA ALA A 94 -9.73 7.21 -6.11
C ALA A 94 -8.31 6.62 -6.18
N ILE A 95 -7.30 7.44 -5.86
CA ILE A 95 -5.89 7.01 -5.87
C ILE A 95 -5.63 5.95 -4.79
N THR A 96 -6.26 6.12 -3.62
CA THR A 96 -6.24 5.11 -2.54
C THR A 96 -6.80 3.78 -3.05
N LEU A 97 -7.97 3.77 -3.70
CA LEU A 97 -8.57 2.53 -4.19
C LEU A 97 -7.69 1.76 -5.17
N VAL A 98 -6.94 2.48 -6.02
CA VAL A 98 -6.00 1.87 -6.96
C VAL A 98 -4.86 1.22 -6.18
N PHE A 99 -4.31 1.90 -5.17
CA PHE A 99 -3.24 1.37 -4.32
C PHE A 99 -3.66 0.15 -3.51
N GLU A 100 -4.78 0.20 -2.78
CA GLU A 100 -5.24 -0.93 -1.97
C GLU A 100 -5.38 -2.21 -2.82
N LYS A 101 -6.04 -2.09 -3.99
CA LYS A 101 -6.24 -3.24 -4.90
C LYS A 101 -4.93 -3.89 -5.33
N ARG A 102 -3.91 -3.07 -5.53
CA ARG A 102 -2.61 -3.49 -6.04
C ARG A 102 -1.74 -4.07 -4.93
N THR A 103 -1.71 -3.46 -3.75
CA THR A 103 -1.06 -4.01 -2.54
C THR A 103 -1.62 -5.40 -2.24
N ILE A 104 -2.95 -5.54 -2.24
CA ILE A 104 -3.63 -6.84 -2.13
C ILE A 104 -3.19 -7.81 -3.24
N GLY A 105 -3.05 -7.33 -4.48
CA GLY A 105 -2.56 -8.13 -5.60
C GLY A 105 -1.17 -8.72 -5.33
N HIS A 106 -0.23 -7.89 -4.87
CA HIS A 106 1.13 -8.28 -4.51
C HIS A 106 1.17 -9.26 -3.35
N TYR A 107 0.41 -9.01 -2.28
CA TYR A 107 0.31 -9.92 -1.15
C TYR A 107 -0.26 -11.28 -1.56
N ASN A 108 -1.30 -11.31 -2.38
CA ASN A 108 -1.82 -12.57 -2.91
C ASN A 108 -0.79 -13.31 -3.80
N GLN A 109 0.00 -12.58 -4.59
CA GLN A 109 1.07 -13.20 -5.38
C GLN A 109 2.14 -13.81 -4.47
N HIS A 110 2.61 -13.06 -3.48
CA HIS A 110 3.61 -13.53 -2.50
C HIS A 110 3.12 -14.72 -1.67
N LEU A 111 1.84 -14.76 -1.30
CA LEU A 111 1.29 -15.91 -0.60
C LEU A 111 1.20 -17.18 -1.47
N ARG A 112 1.22 -17.07 -2.81
CA ARG A 112 1.21 -18.23 -3.71
C ARG A 112 2.58 -18.87 -3.88
N GLU A 113 3.65 -18.17 -3.53
CA GLU A 113 5.00 -18.69 -3.61
C GLU A 113 5.19 -19.76 -2.52
N GLU A 114 5.63 -20.95 -2.91
CA GLU A 114 5.71 -22.11 -2.01
C GLU A 114 6.77 -21.91 -0.93
N ASN A 115 7.85 -21.20 -1.26
CA ASN A 115 9.01 -21.02 -0.41
C ASN A 115 8.96 -19.77 0.48
N THR A 116 7.85 -19.01 0.48
CA THR A 116 7.71 -17.82 1.32
C THR A 116 7.99 -18.15 2.80
N PRO A 117 8.97 -17.50 3.44
CA PRO A 117 9.33 -17.74 4.83
C PRO A 117 8.13 -17.57 5.76
N ALA A 118 8.00 -18.47 6.74
CA ALA A 118 6.82 -18.52 7.61
C ALA A 118 6.50 -17.18 8.33
N PRO A 119 7.48 -16.41 8.86
CA PRO A 119 7.21 -15.11 9.45
C PRO A 119 6.68 -14.06 8.45
N VAL A 120 7.18 -14.09 7.21
CA VAL A 120 6.72 -13.21 6.12
C VAL A 120 5.28 -13.55 5.76
N ARG A 121 4.98 -14.84 5.56
CA ARG A 121 3.62 -15.33 5.29
C ARG A 121 2.63 -14.91 6.37
N ALA A 122 2.98 -15.13 7.64
CA ALA A 122 2.13 -14.77 8.78
C ALA A 122 1.86 -13.26 8.85
N THR A 123 2.88 -12.44 8.54
CA THR A 123 2.74 -10.97 8.48
C THR A 123 1.77 -10.55 7.39
N ILE A 124 1.92 -11.09 6.17
CA ILE A 124 1.02 -10.79 5.05
C ILE A 124 -0.42 -11.22 5.37
N GLU A 125 -0.62 -12.44 5.87
CA GLU A 125 -1.94 -12.95 6.22
C GLU A 125 -2.64 -12.08 7.27
N LYS A 126 -1.87 -11.55 8.24
CA LYS A 126 -2.38 -10.64 9.27
C LYS A 126 -2.83 -9.31 8.67
N ILE A 127 -2.00 -8.68 7.84
CA ILE A 127 -2.31 -7.40 7.18
C ILE A 127 -3.55 -7.54 6.28
N MET A 128 -3.63 -8.64 5.53
CA MET A 128 -4.72 -8.94 4.61
C MET A 128 -6.11 -9.05 5.27
N LEU A 129 -6.20 -9.12 6.61
CA LEU A 129 -7.47 -9.05 7.33
C LEU A 129 -8.07 -7.63 7.27
N ASP A 130 -7.22 -6.60 7.34
CA ASP A 130 -7.61 -5.19 7.40
C ASP A 130 -7.86 -4.61 6.00
N GLU A 131 -7.07 -5.03 5.02
CA GLU A 131 -7.13 -4.66 3.59
C GLU A 131 -8.54 -4.78 2.97
N ARG A 132 -9.31 -5.78 3.42
CA ARG A 132 -10.70 -5.96 2.96
C ARG A 132 -11.60 -4.81 3.40
N TRP A 133 -11.37 -4.29 4.61
CA TRP A 133 -12.08 -3.12 5.12
C TRP A 133 -11.64 -1.86 4.35
N HIS A 134 -10.34 -1.69 4.09
CA HIS A 134 -9.80 -0.57 3.30
C HIS A 134 -10.51 -0.41 1.96
N VAL A 135 -10.48 -1.46 1.14
CA VAL A 135 -11.10 -1.45 -0.18
C VAL A 135 -12.60 -1.14 -0.11
N ARG A 136 -13.31 -1.72 0.87
CA ARG A 136 -14.76 -1.54 0.99
C ARG A 136 -15.10 -0.10 1.33
N TYR A 137 -14.51 0.46 2.39
CA TYR A 137 -14.87 1.80 2.84
C TYR A 137 -14.51 2.85 1.78
N VAL A 138 -13.40 2.68 1.06
CA VAL A 138 -13.00 3.60 -0.02
C VAL A 138 -14.01 3.58 -1.16
N ARG A 139 -14.49 2.40 -1.56
CA ARG A 139 -15.54 2.27 -2.59
C ARG A 139 -16.84 2.94 -2.16
N GLU A 140 -17.27 2.69 -0.92
CA GLU A 140 -18.47 3.31 -0.35
C GLU A 140 -18.34 4.84 -0.29
N ALA A 141 -17.16 5.34 0.07
CA ALA A 141 -16.86 6.77 0.07
C ALA A 141 -16.97 7.38 -1.34
N LEU A 142 -16.36 6.75 -2.35
CA LEU A 142 -16.48 7.19 -3.75
C LEU A 142 -17.93 7.17 -4.22
N GLN A 143 -18.68 6.11 -3.92
CA GLN A 143 -20.09 6.01 -4.27
C GLN A 143 -20.92 7.13 -3.64
N SER A 144 -20.66 7.47 -2.36
CA SER A 144 -21.34 8.59 -1.68
C SER A 144 -21.02 9.96 -2.30
N MET A 145 -19.95 10.05 -3.10
CA MET A 145 -19.52 11.28 -3.77
C MET A 145 -20.10 11.41 -5.18
N GLU A 146 -20.81 10.41 -5.70
CA GLU A 146 -21.39 10.41 -7.06
C GLU A 146 -22.36 11.57 -7.29
N GLU A 147 -23.18 11.93 -6.30
CA GLU A 147 -24.12 13.06 -6.42
C GLU A 147 -23.39 14.40 -6.63
N ARG A 148 -22.19 14.54 -6.07
CA ARG A 148 -21.42 15.79 -6.09
C ARG A 148 -20.51 15.89 -7.31
N TYR A 149 -19.80 14.82 -7.64
CA TYR A 149 -18.77 14.84 -8.70
C TYR A 149 -19.27 14.22 -10.01
N GLY A 150 -20.34 13.42 -9.96
CA GLY A 150 -20.80 12.63 -11.09
C GLY A 150 -20.08 11.28 -11.17
N LYS A 151 -20.84 10.23 -11.46
CA LYS A 151 -20.33 8.87 -11.58
C LYS A 151 -19.25 8.75 -12.68
N GLN A 152 -19.48 9.36 -13.84
CA GLN A 152 -18.53 9.30 -14.96
C GLN A 152 -17.17 9.91 -14.60
N GLU A 153 -17.15 11.05 -13.90
CA GLU A 153 -15.92 11.71 -13.47
C GLU A 153 -15.11 10.83 -12.52
N ILE A 154 -15.78 10.13 -11.61
CA ILE A 154 -15.15 9.18 -10.68
C ILE A 154 -14.56 7.99 -11.46
N GLU A 155 -15.31 7.43 -12.42
CA GLU A 155 -14.85 6.33 -13.26
C GLU A 155 -13.65 6.74 -14.13
N ASP A 156 -13.68 7.93 -14.73
CA ASP A 156 -12.60 8.48 -15.54
C ASP A 156 -11.35 8.76 -14.69
N THR A 157 -11.54 9.26 -13.46
CA THR A 157 -10.45 9.48 -12.50
C THR A 157 -9.81 8.15 -12.07
N LEU A 158 -10.61 7.13 -11.76
CA LEU A 158 -10.12 5.79 -11.45
C LEU A 158 -9.36 5.19 -12.64
N ALA A 159 -9.86 5.36 -13.86
CA ALA A 159 -9.19 4.88 -15.08
C ALA A 159 -7.85 5.60 -15.29
N ARG A 160 -7.82 6.93 -15.13
CA ARG A 160 -6.60 7.74 -15.23
C ARG A 160 -5.56 7.31 -14.20
N TYR A 161 -5.94 7.15 -12.94
CA TYR A 161 -5.01 6.70 -11.90
C TYR A 161 -4.58 5.26 -12.06
N THR A 162 -5.45 4.37 -12.57
CA THR A 162 -5.05 3.00 -12.91
C THR A 162 -4.03 2.99 -14.05
N ALA A 163 -4.22 3.81 -15.08
CA ALA A 163 -3.28 3.92 -16.19
C ALA A 163 -1.93 4.52 -15.76
N ALA A 164 -1.97 5.60 -14.98
CA ALA A 164 -0.77 6.22 -14.42
C ALA A 164 -0.04 5.26 -13.48
N ASP A 165 -0.81 4.51 -12.66
CA ASP A 165 -0.28 3.47 -11.81
C ASP A 165 0.53 2.47 -12.63
N VAL A 166 -0.05 1.85 -13.67
CA VAL A 166 0.65 0.91 -14.56
C VAL A 166 1.95 1.49 -15.14
N GLU A 167 1.95 2.75 -15.57
CA GLU A 167 3.14 3.38 -16.17
C GLU A 167 4.26 3.65 -15.13
N ILE A 168 3.89 4.19 -13.97
CA ILE A 168 4.82 4.49 -12.88
C ILE A 168 5.33 3.19 -12.27
N TYR A 169 4.45 2.21 -12.11
CA TYR A 169 4.78 0.86 -11.66
C TYR A 169 5.82 0.20 -12.54
N GLY A 170 5.63 0.20 -13.87
CA GLY A 170 6.59 -0.44 -14.78
C GLY A 170 8.02 0.10 -14.66
N LYS A 171 8.20 1.34 -14.18
CA LYS A 171 9.51 1.97 -13.98
C LYS A 171 10.04 1.83 -12.55
N ALA A 172 9.18 1.88 -11.54
CA ALA A 172 9.59 1.83 -10.13
C ALA A 172 9.70 0.40 -9.58
N MET A 173 8.89 -0.53 -10.10
CA MET A 173 8.80 -1.92 -9.65
C MET A 173 9.61 -2.90 -10.49
N ALA A 174 10.32 -2.45 -11.53
CA ALA A 174 11.25 -3.33 -12.26
C ALA A 174 12.25 -4.00 -11.28
N GLU A 175 12.77 -3.25 -10.30
CA GLU A 175 13.63 -3.83 -9.25
C GLU A 175 12.84 -4.76 -8.31
N PHE A 176 11.60 -4.40 -7.95
CA PHE A 176 10.76 -5.26 -7.10
C PHE A 176 10.46 -6.59 -7.80
N GLU A 177 9.99 -6.57 -9.05
CA GLU A 177 9.67 -7.74 -9.84
C GLU A 177 10.92 -8.59 -10.12
N GLU A 178 12.05 -7.95 -10.44
CA GLU A 178 13.33 -8.64 -10.62
C GLU A 178 13.76 -9.34 -9.34
N ARG A 179 13.71 -8.65 -8.18
CA ARG A 179 14.09 -9.25 -6.90
C ARG A 179 13.12 -10.34 -6.46
N PHE A 180 11.82 -10.13 -6.68
CA PHE A 180 10.77 -11.08 -6.36
C PHE A 180 10.87 -12.35 -7.22
N ALA A 181 11.21 -12.23 -8.50
CA ALA A 181 11.46 -13.38 -9.38
C ALA A 181 12.73 -14.16 -9.01
N ASN A 182 13.63 -13.55 -8.25
CA ASN A 182 14.92 -14.11 -7.83
C ASN A 182 14.99 -14.40 -6.32
N GLN A 183 13.83 -14.57 -5.66
CA GLN A 183 13.76 -14.89 -4.23
C GLN A 183 14.10 -16.36 -3.92
#